data_AF-H0WLW9-F1
#
_entry.id   AF-H0WLW9-F1
#
_cell.length_a   1.000
_cell.length_b   1.000
_cell.length_c   1.000
_cell.angle_alpha   90.00
_cell.angle_beta   90.00
_cell.angle_gamma   90.00
#
_symmetry.space_group_name_H-M   'P 1'
#
loop_
_entity.id
_entity.type
_entity.pdbx_description
1 polymer ?
#
loop_
_entity_poly.entity_id
_entity_poly.type
_entity_poly.pdbx_seq_one_letter_code
_entity_poly.pdbx_strand_id
1 'polypeptide(L)'
;METQRDGSFLGWWSLVLLLLGLVTPLATAQALSYKEAVLRAVDGFNQRSSEANLYRLLDLEQQSKGDDDPDTPKPVNFLVKETVCSRTTQQPPEQCDFKEDGLVKRCVGTVTLDQIRGSFDITCDELQNTKKAARLGGFLRRGVEEFGRKLENIGRKIKEFFQNLAPRMES
;
A
#
# COMPACT_ATOMS: atom_id res chain seq x y z
N MET A 1 53.37 -30.77 -36.86
CA MET A 1 53.85 -29.79 -35.87
C MET A 1 53.33 -28.45 -36.37
N GLU A 2 52.12 -28.06 -35.94
CA GLU A 2 51.82 -27.35 -34.67
C GLU A 2 52.59 -26.02 -34.66
N THR A 3 52.00 -24.83 -34.61
CA THR A 3 50.96 -24.31 -33.72
C THR A 3 50.41 -22.98 -34.29
N GLN A 4 49.09 -22.85 -34.45
CA GLN A 4 48.18 -22.16 -33.52
C GLN A 4 48.05 -20.63 -33.75
N ARG A 5 46.96 -20.24 -34.44
CA ARG A 5 46.48 -18.87 -34.60
C ARG A 5 45.21 -18.67 -33.76
N ASP A 6 45.33 -18.84 -32.44
CA ASP A 6 44.22 -18.73 -31.49
C ASP A 6 44.25 -17.44 -30.64
N GLY A 7 45.08 -16.45 -31.00
CA GLY A 7 45.27 -15.25 -30.19
C GLY A 7 44.19 -14.17 -30.32
N SER A 8 43.47 -14.11 -31.45
CA SER A 8 42.60 -12.96 -31.76
C SER A 8 41.16 -13.12 -31.26
N PHE A 9 40.63 -14.35 -31.25
CA PHE A 9 39.27 -14.60 -30.77
C PHE A 9 39.20 -14.51 -29.24
N LEU A 10 40.11 -15.17 -28.52
CA LEU A 10 40.11 -15.17 -27.04
C LEU A 10 40.17 -13.75 -26.45
N GLY A 11 40.99 -12.86 -27.03
CA GLY A 11 41.12 -11.47 -26.56
C GLY A 11 39.83 -10.66 -26.73
N TRP A 12 39.10 -10.84 -27.84
CA TRP A 12 37.83 -10.17 -28.08
C TRP A 12 36.76 -10.65 -27.10
N TRP A 13 36.63 -11.98 -26.91
CA TRP A 13 35.70 -12.55 -25.93
C TRP A 13 36.03 -12.09 -24.51
N SER A 14 37.32 -12.00 -24.15
CA SER A 14 37.74 -11.52 -22.85
C SER A 14 37.40 -10.04 -22.65
N LEU A 15 37.48 -9.21 -23.69
CA LEU A 15 37.07 -7.79 -23.63
C LEU A 15 35.54 -7.66 -23.48
N VAL A 16 34.78 -8.49 -24.21
CA VAL A 16 33.31 -8.52 -24.11
C VAL A 16 32.85 -8.97 -22.73
N LEU A 17 33.49 -9.99 -22.14
CA LEU A 17 33.21 -10.44 -20.77
C LEU A 17 33.56 -9.37 -19.73
N LEU A 18 34.66 -8.63 -19.94
CA LEU A 18 35.06 -7.52 -19.06
C LEU A 18 34.04 -6.36 -19.13
N LEU A 19 33.52 -6.06 -20.32
CA LEU A 19 32.48 -5.05 -20.53
C LEU A 19 31.11 -5.47 -19.98
N LEU A 20 30.76 -6.77 -20.07
CA LEU A 20 29.54 -7.30 -19.45
C LEU A 20 29.59 -7.29 -17.92
N GLY A 21 30.78 -7.47 -17.33
CA GLY A 21 30.98 -7.42 -15.87
C GLY A 21 30.85 -6.03 -15.25
N LEU A 22 30.90 -4.96 -16.05
CA LEU A 22 30.75 -3.57 -15.57
C LEU A 22 29.30 -3.09 -15.50
N VAL A 23 28.33 -3.89 -15.96
CA VAL A 23 26.90 -3.56 -15.81
C VAL A 23 26.40 -4.12 -14.48
N THR A 24 26.98 -3.64 -13.37
CA THR A 24 26.28 -3.77 -12.09
C THR A 24 25.14 -2.76 -12.11
N PRO A 25 23.87 -3.18 -12.06
CA PRO A 25 22.81 -2.21 -11.80
C PRO A 25 23.16 -1.56 -10.46
N LEU A 26 23.37 -0.25 -10.48
CA LEU A 26 23.44 0.55 -9.26
C LEU A 26 22.18 0.20 -8.48
N ALA A 27 22.34 -0.39 -7.30
CA ALA A 27 21.21 -0.72 -6.44
C ALA A 27 20.51 0.60 -6.10
N THR A 28 19.50 0.96 -6.88
CA THR A 28 18.65 2.08 -6.57
C THR A 28 17.92 1.69 -5.30
N ALA A 29 18.19 2.40 -4.22
CA ALA A 29 17.39 2.30 -3.01
C ALA A 29 15.97 2.72 -3.41
N GLN A 30 15.10 1.73 -3.63
CA GLN A 30 13.69 1.98 -3.88
C GLN A 30 13.07 2.30 -2.52
N ALA A 31 12.58 3.53 -2.38
CA ALA A 31 11.85 3.95 -1.18
C ALA A 31 10.35 3.69 -1.38
N LEU A 32 9.73 3.07 -0.39
CA LEU A 32 8.28 3.01 -0.27
C LEU A 32 7.71 4.40 0.04
N SER A 33 6.48 4.63 -0.39
CA SER A 33 5.67 5.68 0.21
C SER A 33 5.40 5.37 1.69
N TYR A 34 5.16 6.42 2.48
CA TYR A 34 4.77 6.28 3.88
C TYR A 34 3.58 5.33 4.08
N LYS A 35 2.57 5.42 3.20
CA LYS A 35 1.40 4.54 3.25
C LYS A 35 1.76 3.09 2.97
N GLU A 36 2.60 2.81 1.98
CA GLU A 36 3.05 1.45 1.68
C GLU A 36 3.87 0.86 2.84
N ALA A 37 4.71 1.66 3.50
CA ALA A 37 5.43 1.23 4.69
C ALA A 37 4.49 0.89 5.85
N VAL A 38 3.41 1.65 6.03
CA VAL A 38 2.35 1.34 7.01
C VAL A 38 1.61 0.05 6.65
N LEU A 39 1.24 -0.16 5.38
CA LEU A 39 0.57 -1.38 4.94
C LEU A 39 1.46 -2.61 5.17
N ARG A 40 2.75 -2.51 4.85
CA ARG A 40 3.74 -3.56 5.19
C ARG A 40 3.79 -3.84 6.70
N ALA A 41 3.70 -2.80 7.53
CA ALA A 41 3.66 -2.97 8.98
C ALA A 41 2.35 -3.64 9.46
N VAL A 42 1.21 -3.38 8.80
CA VAL A 42 -0.07 -4.06 9.04
C VAL A 42 0.01 -5.54 8.67
N ASP A 43 0.63 -5.88 7.53
CA ASP A 43 0.88 -7.27 7.14
C ASP A 43 1.75 -7.98 8.17
N GLY A 44 2.84 -7.33 8.59
CA GLY A 44 3.74 -7.83 9.62
C GLY A 44 3.04 -8.04 10.97
N PHE A 45 2.14 -7.13 11.37
CA PHE A 45 1.28 -7.31 12.54
C PHE A 45 0.41 -8.56 12.41
N ASN A 46 -0.27 -8.75 11.27
CA ASN A 46 -1.12 -9.94 11.06
C ASN A 46 -0.33 -11.25 11.04
N GLN A 47 0.90 -11.24 10.51
CA GLN A 47 1.77 -12.42 10.47
C GLN A 47 2.23 -12.84 11.86
N ARG A 48 2.58 -11.88 12.72
CA ARG A 48 3.10 -12.15 14.08
C ARG A 48 2.01 -12.31 15.15
N SER A 49 0.78 -11.92 14.83
CA SER A 49 -0.34 -11.93 15.77
C SER A 49 -0.96 -13.33 15.94
N SER A 50 -1.44 -13.62 17.14
CA SER A 50 -2.20 -14.83 17.47
C SER A 50 -3.73 -14.66 17.30
N GLU A 51 -4.16 -13.56 16.70
CA GLU A 51 -5.58 -13.26 16.47
C GLU A 51 -6.22 -14.21 15.45
N ALA A 52 -7.53 -14.44 15.57
CA ALA A 52 -8.25 -15.37 14.70
C ALA A 52 -8.45 -14.82 13.28
N ASN A 53 -8.72 -13.51 13.17
CA ASN A 53 -9.03 -12.84 11.92
C ASN A 53 -7.93 -11.85 11.52
N LEU A 54 -7.85 -11.54 10.24
CA LEU A 54 -7.00 -10.45 9.75
C LEU A 54 -7.52 -9.11 10.24
N TYR A 55 -6.60 -8.19 10.49
CA TYR A 55 -6.85 -6.79 10.73
C TYR A 55 -6.44 -5.99 9.50
N ARG A 56 -7.29 -5.07 9.09
CA ARG A 56 -7.05 -4.17 7.95
C ARG A 56 -6.90 -2.74 8.45
N LEU A 57 -6.06 -1.96 7.79
CA LEU A 57 -5.91 -0.53 8.04
C LEU A 57 -7.27 0.18 7.91
N LEU A 58 -7.74 0.75 9.02
CA LEU A 58 -8.99 1.51 9.10
C LEU A 58 -8.76 3.00 8.86
N ASP A 59 -7.75 3.55 9.53
CA ASP A 59 -7.42 4.97 9.47
C ASP A 59 -5.92 5.17 9.68
N LEU A 60 -5.34 6.19 9.06
CA LEU A 60 -3.92 6.51 9.13
C LEU A 60 -3.76 8.00 9.39
N GLU A 61 -3.11 8.37 10.51
CA GLU A 61 -2.80 9.77 10.76
C GLU A 61 -1.81 10.29 9.72
N GLN A 62 -2.05 11.50 9.24
CA GLN A 62 -1.23 12.13 8.22
C GLN A 62 0.18 12.35 8.73
N GLN A 63 1.17 11.92 7.94
CA GLN A 63 2.57 12.11 8.28
C GLN A 63 2.88 13.62 8.39
N SER A 64 3.51 14.03 9.49
CA SER A 64 4.14 15.35 9.56
C SER A 64 5.29 15.40 8.55
N LYS A 65 5.50 16.55 7.89
CA LYS A 65 6.70 16.75 7.07
C LYS A 65 7.93 16.43 7.91
N GLY A 66 8.65 15.38 7.51
CA GLY A 66 9.84 14.89 8.19
C GLY A 66 11.00 14.82 7.22
N ASP A 67 12.09 14.20 7.68
CA ASP A 67 13.24 13.88 6.85
C ASP A 67 12.85 12.98 5.65
N ASP A 68 13.44 13.21 4.48
CA ASP A 68 13.22 12.42 3.27
C ASP A 68 14.09 11.16 3.21
N ASP A 69 15.02 10.99 4.16
CA ASP A 69 15.87 9.79 4.26
C ASP A 69 15.02 8.51 4.46
N PRO A 70 15.08 7.52 3.55
CA PRO A 70 14.29 6.30 3.65
C PRO A 70 14.74 5.35 4.77
N ASP A 71 16.00 5.44 5.22
CA ASP A 71 16.53 4.60 6.28
C ASP A 71 16.18 5.13 7.68
N THR A 72 15.87 6.41 7.78
CA THR A 72 15.45 7.04 9.04
C THR A 72 14.05 6.56 9.45
N PRO A 73 13.86 5.98 10.66
CA PRO A 73 12.56 5.54 11.15
C PRO A 73 11.55 6.69 11.21
N LYS A 74 10.40 6.51 10.57
CA LYS A 74 9.29 7.47 10.55
C LYS A 74 8.25 7.08 11.59
N PRO A 75 7.81 8.01 12.45
CA PRO A 75 6.76 7.71 13.43
C PRO A 75 5.44 7.43 12.73
N VAL A 76 4.68 6.48 13.26
CA VAL A 76 3.36 6.09 12.77
C VAL A 76 2.35 6.01 13.90
N ASN A 77 1.12 6.42 13.60
CA ASN A 77 -0.05 6.25 14.46
C ASN A 77 -1.25 5.98 13.56
N PHE A 78 -1.86 4.81 13.69
CA PHE A 78 -2.93 4.38 12.83
C PHE A 78 -3.89 3.44 13.57
N LEU A 79 -5.09 3.27 13.00
CA LEU A 79 -6.08 2.36 13.50
C LEU A 79 -6.21 1.17 12.55
N VAL A 80 -6.33 -0.03 13.12
CA VAL A 80 -6.68 -1.24 12.39
C VAL A 80 -8.00 -1.79 12.92
N LYS A 81 -8.78 -2.41 12.04
CA LYS A 81 -10.05 -3.05 12.40
C LYS A 81 -10.08 -4.50 11.93
N GLU A 82 -10.62 -5.36 12.79
CA GLU A 82 -10.84 -6.78 12.51
C GLU A 82 -11.73 -6.96 11.26
N THR A 83 -11.37 -7.94 10.43
CA THR A 83 -12.06 -8.30 9.19
C THR A 83 -12.85 -9.61 9.33
N VAL A 84 -13.63 -9.95 8.31
CA VAL A 84 -14.32 -11.24 8.22
C VAL A 84 -13.41 -12.40 7.81
N CYS A 85 -12.21 -12.09 7.32
CA CYS A 85 -11.26 -13.09 6.86
C CYS A 85 -10.48 -13.69 8.03
N SER A 86 -10.41 -15.03 8.06
CA SER A 86 -9.47 -15.74 8.93
C SER A 86 -8.03 -15.32 8.63
N ARG A 87 -7.18 -15.23 9.66
CA ARG A 87 -5.73 -14.97 9.52
C ARG A 87 -5.02 -15.98 8.61
N THR A 88 -5.57 -17.19 8.47
CA THR A 88 -5.01 -18.25 7.60
C THR A 88 -5.32 -18.06 6.11
N THR A 89 -6.09 -17.04 5.73
CA THR A 89 -6.33 -16.74 4.32
C THR A 89 -5.04 -16.29 3.62
N GLN A 90 -4.94 -16.56 2.32
CA GLN A 90 -3.85 -16.06 1.47
C GLN A 90 -4.18 -14.69 0.85
N GLN A 91 -5.41 -14.21 1.04
CA GLN A 91 -5.84 -12.92 0.50
C GLN A 91 -5.22 -11.78 1.32
N PRO A 92 -4.84 -10.68 0.66
CA PRO A 92 -4.31 -9.52 1.35
C PRO A 92 -5.42 -8.83 2.17
N PRO A 93 -5.11 -8.22 3.32
CA PRO A 93 -6.12 -7.63 4.21
C PRO A 93 -7.01 -6.58 3.51
N GLU A 94 -6.53 -5.89 2.48
CA GLU A 94 -7.26 -4.85 1.75
C GLU A 94 -8.46 -5.39 0.96
N GLN A 95 -8.45 -6.68 0.63
CA GLN A 95 -9.56 -7.37 -0.06
C GLN A 95 -10.60 -7.93 0.91
N CYS A 96 -10.32 -7.88 2.21
CA CYS A 96 -11.22 -8.37 3.24
C CYS A 96 -12.11 -7.24 3.76
N ASP A 97 -13.41 -7.52 3.80
CA ASP A 97 -14.39 -6.62 4.39
C ASP A 97 -14.21 -6.54 5.90
N PHE A 98 -14.46 -5.36 6.45
CA PHE A 98 -14.48 -5.19 7.90
C PHE A 98 -15.62 -5.97 8.51
N LYS A 99 -15.35 -6.64 9.63
CA LYS A 99 -16.40 -7.24 10.45
C LYS A 99 -17.21 -6.12 11.09
N GLU A 100 -18.54 -6.24 11.12
CA GLU A 100 -19.41 -5.17 11.61
C GLU A 100 -19.04 -4.78 13.05
N ASP A 101 -19.04 -5.75 13.96
CA ASP A 101 -18.61 -5.63 15.36
C ASP A 101 -17.12 -5.94 15.56
N GLY A 102 -16.31 -5.77 14.51
CA GLY A 102 -14.88 -6.04 14.56
C GLY A 102 -14.15 -5.14 15.55
N LEU A 103 -13.21 -5.71 16.30
CA LEU A 103 -12.37 -4.97 17.24
C LEU A 103 -11.53 -3.92 16.51
N VAL A 104 -11.38 -2.74 17.13
CA VAL A 104 -10.50 -1.67 16.66
C VAL A 104 -9.29 -1.58 17.59
N LYS A 105 -8.10 -1.67 17.01
CA LYS A 105 -6.83 -1.49 17.73
C LYS A 105 -6.13 -0.24 17.23
N ARG A 106 -5.47 0.47 18.14
CA ARG A 106 -4.57 1.58 17.83
C ARG A 106 -3.15 1.04 17.77
N CYS A 107 -2.47 1.28 16.66
CA CYS A 107 -1.08 0.93 16.44
C CYS A 107 -0.20 2.18 16.46
N VAL A 108 0.84 2.17 17.28
CA VAL A 108 1.83 3.27 17.40
C VAL A 108 3.24 2.70 17.33
N GLY A 109 4.14 3.42 16.67
CA GLY A 109 5.54 3.02 16.59
C GLY A 109 6.28 3.72 15.46
N THR A 110 7.16 2.99 14.77
CA THR A 110 7.96 3.50 13.66
C THR A 110 8.03 2.53 12.47
N VAL A 111 8.22 3.08 11.27
CA VAL A 111 8.49 2.34 10.03
C VAL A 111 9.63 3.01 9.26
N THR A 112 10.50 2.23 8.63
CA THR A 112 11.48 2.77 7.65
C THR A 112 10.91 2.62 6.24
N LEU A 113 11.27 3.54 5.34
CA LEU A 113 10.74 3.56 3.98
C LEU A 113 11.57 2.71 3.01
N ASP A 114 12.77 2.28 3.36
CA ASP A 114 13.57 1.42 2.48
C ASP A 114 12.80 0.14 2.09
N GLN A 115 12.76 -0.18 0.79
CA GLN A 115 11.96 -1.30 0.31
C GLN A 115 12.59 -2.66 0.65
N ILE A 116 13.92 -2.76 0.73
CA ILE A 116 14.67 -4.03 0.82
C ILE A 116 15.06 -4.34 2.27
N ARG A 117 15.59 -3.35 2.97
CA ARG A 117 16.04 -3.35 4.37
C ARG A 117 15.01 -2.73 5.31
N GLY A 118 13.84 -2.40 4.79
CA GLY A 118 12.76 -1.81 5.57
C GLY A 118 12.38 -2.68 6.76
N SER A 119 12.25 -2.04 7.91
CA SER A 119 11.76 -2.61 9.16
C SER A 119 10.61 -1.78 9.72
N PHE A 120 9.89 -2.39 10.65
CA PHE A 120 8.85 -1.72 11.42
C PHE A 120 8.92 -2.19 12.86
N ASP A 121 8.63 -1.28 13.79
CA ASP A 121 8.46 -1.57 15.21
C ASP A 121 7.19 -0.87 15.66
N ILE A 122 6.12 -1.66 15.85
CA ILE A 122 4.79 -1.15 16.19
C ILE A 122 4.17 -1.96 17.32
N THR A 123 3.50 -1.27 18.23
CA THR A 123 2.66 -1.86 19.27
C THR A 123 1.21 -1.53 18.98
N CYS A 124 0.34 -2.55 19.00
CA CYS A 124 -1.07 -2.42 18.67
C CYS A 124 -1.94 -2.85 19.86
N ASP A 125 -2.66 -1.90 20.45
CA ASP A 125 -3.50 -2.12 21.63
C ASP A 125 -4.98 -1.90 21.31
N GLU A 126 -5.85 -2.66 21.97
CA GLU A 126 -7.29 -2.46 21.84
C GLU A 126 -7.70 -1.07 22.34
N LEU A 127 -8.51 -0.40 21.53
CA LEU A 127 -9.06 0.88 21.94
C LEU A 127 -10.16 0.62 22.98
N GLN A 128 -9.79 0.66 24.27
CA GLN A 128 -10.68 0.57 25.43
C GLN A 128 -11.65 1.77 25.48
N ASN A 129 -12.57 1.88 24.52
CA ASN A 129 -13.74 2.74 24.58
C ASN A 129 -14.78 2.33 23.52
N THR A 130 -15.53 1.28 23.83
CA THR A 130 -16.64 0.68 23.07
C THR A 130 -17.80 1.62 22.70
N LYS A 131 -17.66 2.94 22.84
CA LYS A 131 -18.71 3.93 22.55
C LYS A 131 -18.28 5.14 21.72
N LYS A 132 -16.97 5.39 21.49
CA LYS A 132 -16.49 6.58 20.77
C LYS A 132 -16.04 6.31 19.33
N ALA A 133 -15.49 5.14 19.02
CA ALA A 133 -15.07 4.81 17.65
C ALA A 133 -16.26 4.76 16.66
N ALA A 134 -17.40 4.22 17.09
CA ALA A 134 -18.65 4.26 16.32
C ALA A 134 -19.17 5.69 16.06
N ARG A 135 -18.84 6.66 16.93
CA ARG A 135 -19.20 8.08 16.72
C ARG A 135 -18.29 8.79 15.72
N LEU A 136 -17.01 8.42 15.61
CA LEU A 136 -16.14 8.96 14.56
C LEU A 136 -16.52 8.41 13.17
N GLY A 137 -16.82 7.12 13.06
CA GLY A 137 -17.37 6.55 11.81
C GLY A 137 -18.75 7.14 11.44
N GLY A 138 -19.56 7.49 12.44
CA GLY A 138 -20.86 8.16 12.24
C GLY A 138 -20.76 9.62 11.73
N PHE A 139 -19.63 10.30 11.92
CA PHE A 139 -19.45 11.66 11.40
C PHE A 139 -19.21 11.68 9.89
N LEU A 140 -18.52 10.66 9.35
CA LEU A 140 -18.36 10.48 7.91
C LEU A 140 -19.70 10.15 7.21
N ARG A 141 -20.61 9.46 7.90
CA ARG A 141 -21.92 9.08 7.34
C ARG A 141 -22.82 10.29 7.07
N ARG A 142 -22.77 11.35 7.89
CA ARG A 142 -23.50 12.61 7.63
C ARG A 142 -22.91 13.44 6.49
N GLY A 143 -21.59 13.45 6.33
CA GLY A 143 -20.93 14.17 5.22
C GLY A 143 -21.23 13.57 3.85
N VAL A 144 -21.41 12.26 3.76
CA VAL A 144 -21.66 11.54 2.49
C VAL A 144 -23.13 11.62 2.07
N GLU A 145 -24.09 11.67 2.99
CA GLU A 145 -25.52 11.79 2.68
C GLU A 145 -25.91 13.16 2.08
N GLU A 146 -25.19 14.23 2.41
CA GLU A 146 -25.44 15.56 1.85
C GLU A 146 -24.85 15.72 0.43
N PHE A 147 -23.73 15.05 0.15
CA PHE A 147 -23.11 15.05 -1.19
C PHE A 147 -23.81 14.12 -2.19
N GLY A 148 -24.42 13.02 -1.72
CA GLY A 148 -25.09 12.02 -2.56
C GLY A 148 -26.27 12.58 -3.37
N ARG A 149 -27.12 13.44 -2.79
CA ARG A 149 -28.25 14.05 -3.52
C ARG A 149 -27.83 15.05 -4.60
N LYS A 150 -26.64 15.64 -4.49
CA LYS A 150 -26.17 16.65 -5.46
C LYS A 150 -25.61 16.02 -6.75
N LEU A 151 -25.08 14.80 -6.65
CA LEU A 151 -24.52 14.07 -7.79
C LEU A 151 -25.59 13.38 -8.65
N GLU A 152 -26.74 12.98 -8.09
CA GLU A 152 -27.82 12.32 -8.86
C GLU A 152 -28.40 13.26 -9.95
N ASN A 153 -28.55 14.54 -9.64
CA ASN A 153 -29.02 15.55 -10.61
C ASN A 153 -27.98 15.88 -11.69
N ILE A 154 -26.69 15.78 -11.39
CA ILE A 154 -25.61 15.99 -12.37
C ILE A 154 -25.54 14.80 -13.34
N GLY A 155 -25.67 13.58 -12.83
CA GLY A 155 -25.70 12.36 -13.66
C GLY A 155 -26.85 12.36 -14.67
N ARG A 156 -28.04 12.84 -14.27
CA ARG A 156 -29.20 12.95 -15.17
C ARG A 156 -28.95 13.94 -16.33
N LYS A 157 -28.38 15.11 -16.02
CA LYS A 157 -28.07 16.16 -17.01
C LYS A 157 -26.98 15.74 -18.01
N ILE A 158 -25.97 15.02 -17.53
CA ILE A 158 -24.89 14.48 -18.38
C ILE A 158 -25.44 13.41 -19.32
N LYS A 159 -26.33 12.53 -18.83
CA LYS A 159 -26.97 11.49 -19.66
C LYS A 159 -27.80 12.09 -20.81
N GLU A 160 -28.59 13.14 -20.54
CA GLU A 160 -29.36 13.86 -21.56
C GLU A 160 -28.45 14.56 -22.59
N PHE A 161 -27.34 15.13 -22.13
CA PHE A 161 -26.37 15.79 -23.01
C PHE A 161 -25.72 14.80 -24.01
N PHE A 162 -25.33 13.61 -23.54
CA PHE A 162 -24.76 12.57 -24.41
C PHE A 162 -25.79 11.90 -25.32
N GLN A 163 -27.05 11.78 -24.91
CA GLN A 163 -28.11 11.28 -25.80
C GLN A 163 -28.41 12.24 -26.96
N ASN A 164 -28.25 13.55 -26.76
CA ASN A 164 -28.43 14.56 -27.82
C ASN A 164 -27.21 14.73 -28.73
N LEU A 165 -26.06 14.16 -28.37
CA LEU A 165 -24.82 14.24 -29.14
C LEU A 165 -24.56 13.00 -30.02
N ALA A 166 -25.42 11.98 -29.98
CA ALA A 166 -25.30 10.83 -30.87
C ALA A 166 -25.48 11.28 -32.33
N PRO A 167 -24.44 11.23 -33.18
CA PRO A 167 -24.56 11.65 -34.56
C PRO A 167 -25.44 10.65 -35.32
N ARG A 168 -26.39 11.19 -36.09
CA ARG A 168 -27.19 10.46 -37.07
C ARG A 168 -26.25 9.94 -38.16
N MET A 169 -25.75 8.72 -37.99
CA MET A 169 -25.12 7.97 -39.07
C MET A 169 -26.23 7.20 -39.76
N GLU A 170 -26.80 7.77 -40.82
CA GLU A 170 -27.51 7.01 -41.84
C GLU A 170 -27.61 7.82 -43.13
N SER A 171 -27.64 7.04 -44.21
CA SER A 171 -27.34 7.35 -45.60
C SER A 171 -28.26 8.35 -46.31
#